data_AF-A0A932UNS6-F1
#
_entry.id   AF-A0A932UNS6-F1
#
_cell.length_a   1.000
_cell.length_b   1.000
_cell.length_c   1.000
_cell.angle_alpha   90.00
_cell.angle_beta   90.00
_cell.angle_gamma   90.00
#
_symmetry.space_group_name_H-M   'P 1'
#
loop_
_entity.id
_entity.type
_entity.pdbx_description
1 polymer ?
#
loop_
_entity_poly.entity_id
_entity_poly.type
_entity_poly.pdbx_seq_one_letter_code
_entity_poly.pdbx_strand_id
1 'polypeptide(L)'
;MAHDQPDHEGVTLVRRTLLPAGLLVFGVLLTTSEAQITLDGSLGPAGPLVGPHYVIPAAVGETQSSNLFHSFGQFNVHLGESATFTGPNSIANILSRVTGGEPSAIDGLLRSTIPGANLFLLNPAGVLFGPHARLEVSGSLHVSTADYLRLADGGIFSATLAQGSVLTAAPPAAFGFLGPNPAPMIIQESVLQVPEGKTLSIVGGDITIEGGTLQASSGQITLASVGSAGEVPVNVAEFNVDTFERLGAIELSAGALLDVSGDSGGTVVIRGGNLLVDNSSIFADTRGTQDGAPIGIDIHVTGDMVVTNGSEVTAGTFGAGDAGDIVIEAKQVTLTGGALIDSSTLGPGQGGTITVTATDSVLITGPDSGLFTDATSSGAGGNITLEAREIQLREGAVISATSTGEGNAGDITLIAWDTFQSVGSAVTTAAETADGGNIHLTAGFLVDLVDSQLTATVRSGEGQGGNITIDPTFVILEHSAIRADAFGGPGGNIRIVADVFLASPDSEVSASSTLGIQGTVEIQAPMTNLSGTLAPLPQVFVSAGALLQEPCAVRLRGGQTSSLVFRGREGLPLEPGGVLPSPLEGVGTVSRSLAGEAEPREALLGWEESGLGFTPVALASGCTK
;
A
#
# COMPACT_ATOMS: atom_id res chain seq x y z
N MET A 1 35.64 -4.68 66.55
CA MET A 1 36.16 -5.53 67.65
C MET A 1 36.81 -6.75 67.03
N ALA A 2 37.84 -7.30 67.66
CA ALA A 2 38.66 -8.38 67.12
C ALA A 2 38.20 -9.78 67.59
N HIS A 3 38.55 -10.79 66.78
CA HIS A 3 38.77 -12.23 67.06
C HIS A 3 38.42 -13.01 65.77
N ASP A 4 39.04 -14.11 65.40
CA ASP A 4 40.35 -14.69 65.67
C ASP A 4 40.51 -15.89 64.71
N GLN A 5 41.75 -16.30 64.49
CA GLN A 5 42.22 -17.44 63.69
C GLN A 5 41.89 -18.83 64.33
N PRO A 6 42.40 -19.98 63.82
CA PRO A 6 42.35 -20.55 62.45
C PRO A 6 42.16 -22.11 62.46
N ASP A 7 42.37 -22.77 61.31
CA ASP A 7 43.14 -24.03 61.06
C ASP A 7 42.52 -24.82 59.88
N HIS A 8 43.19 -25.16 58.76
CA HIS A 8 44.52 -25.72 58.44
C HIS A 8 44.54 -27.25 58.21
N GLU A 9 44.61 -27.64 56.93
CA GLU A 9 45.53 -28.59 56.26
C GLU A 9 44.96 -28.80 54.82
N GLY A 10 45.69 -28.77 53.69
CA GLY A 10 46.99 -29.38 53.37
C GLY A 10 46.75 -30.62 52.48
N VAL A 11 47.51 -31.00 51.44
CA VAL A 11 48.68 -30.48 50.70
C VAL A 11 48.55 -31.11 49.28
N THR A 12 48.84 -30.50 48.12
CA THR A 12 50.18 -30.18 47.57
C THR A 12 50.06 -29.53 46.18
N LEU A 13 51.10 -28.82 45.73
CA LEU A 13 51.27 -28.27 44.37
C LEU A 13 52.43 -28.99 43.63
N VAL A 14 52.37 -29.16 42.30
CA VAL A 14 53.58 -29.30 41.47
C VAL A 14 53.50 -28.36 40.27
N ARG A 15 54.40 -27.37 40.24
CA ARG A 15 54.53 -26.37 39.18
C ARG A 15 55.82 -26.65 38.41
N ARG A 16 55.79 -26.65 37.07
CA ARG A 16 57.01 -26.63 36.24
C ARG A 16 56.94 -25.48 35.24
N THR A 17 58.08 -24.83 35.05
CA THR A 17 58.23 -23.54 34.38
C THR A 17 58.75 -23.66 32.95
N LEU A 18 58.32 -22.70 32.14
CA LEU A 18 58.72 -22.28 30.79
C LEU A 18 60.09 -22.71 30.24
N LEU A 19 60.06 -23.03 28.94
CA LEU A 19 61.14 -22.86 27.97
C LEU A 19 60.51 -22.56 26.60
N PRO A 20 60.77 -21.42 25.94
CA PRO A 20 60.23 -21.12 24.62
C PRO A 20 61.18 -21.63 23.52
N ALA A 21 60.65 -22.40 22.57
CA ALA A 21 61.36 -22.81 21.36
C ALA A 21 60.37 -22.91 20.19
N GLY A 22 60.72 -22.36 19.03
CA GLY A 22 59.91 -22.43 17.82
C GLY A 22 59.42 -21.07 17.31
N LEU A 23 60.34 -20.25 16.80
CA LEU A 23 59.99 -19.14 15.90
C LEU A 23 59.51 -19.75 14.57
N LEU A 24 58.20 -19.98 14.44
CA LEU A 24 57.59 -20.39 13.18
C LEU A 24 56.90 -19.17 12.58
N VAL A 25 57.53 -18.59 11.56
CA VAL A 25 56.96 -17.49 10.77
C VAL A 25 55.79 -18.07 9.99
N PHE A 26 54.60 -18.00 10.57
CA PHE A 26 53.37 -18.05 9.79
C PHE A 26 53.35 -16.76 8.99
N GLY A 27 53.77 -16.84 7.73
CA GLY A 27 53.57 -15.75 6.79
C GLY A 27 52.09 -15.42 6.79
N VAL A 28 51.76 -14.14 6.95
CA VAL A 28 50.42 -13.66 6.66
C VAL A 28 50.18 -13.99 5.20
N LEU A 29 49.40 -15.05 4.96
CA LEU A 29 48.70 -15.21 3.71
C LEU A 29 47.80 -14.00 3.63
N LEU A 30 48.26 -13.00 2.87
CA LEU A 30 47.41 -11.98 2.30
C LEU A 30 46.34 -12.76 1.56
N THR A 31 45.17 -12.90 2.17
CA THR A 31 43.97 -13.31 1.47
C THR A 31 43.84 -12.34 0.32
N THR A 32 43.98 -12.84 -0.90
CA THR A 32 43.70 -12.04 -2.09
C THR A 32 42.30 -11.50 -1.91
N SER A 33 42.19 -10.18 -1.78
CA SER A 33 40.89 -9.53 -1.91
C SER A 33 40.34 -9.98 -3.26
N GLU A 34 39.20 -10.67 -3.24
CA GLU A 34 38.31 -10.69 -4.40
C GLU A 34 38.16 -9.22 -4.81
N ALA A 35 38.35 -8.92 -6.09
CA ALA A 35 38.34 -7.55 -6.56
C ALA A 35 36.90 -7.11 -6.74
N GLN A 36 36.48 -6.11 -5.96
CA GLN A 36 35.07 -5.76 -5.88
C GLN A 36 34.53 -5.16 -7.19
N ILE A 37 35.41 -4.59 -8.02
CA ILE A 37 35.11 -4.25 -9.40
C ILE A 37 36.10 -4.95 -10.34
N THR A 38 35.57 -5.73 -11.28
CA THR A 38 36.34 -6.40 -12.35
C THR A 38 35.79 -6.01 -13.71
N LEU A 39 36.68 -5.83 -14.69
CA LEU A 39 36.33 -5.63 -16.09
C LEU A 39 36.25 -6.99 -16.80
N ASP A 40 35.23 -7.21 -17.63
CA ASP A 40 35.02 -8.50 -18.31
C ASP A 40 35.88 -8.68 -19.59
N GLY A 41 36.55 -7.62 -20.05
CA GLY A 41 37.38 -7.63 -21.25
C GLY A 41 36.63 -7.48 -22.58
N SER A 42 35.31 -7.26 -22.57
CA SER A 42 34.50 -7.14 -23.79
C SER A 42 34.55 -5.77 -24.47
N LEU A 43 34.95 -4.73 -23.72
CA LEU A 43 35.05 -3.31 -24.17
C LEU A 43 36.40 -2.67 -23.82
N GLY A 44 37.41 -3.46 -23.47
CA GLY A 44 38.62 -2.94 -22.85
C GLY A 44 39.49 -4.04 -22.23
N PRO A 45 40.42 -3.70 -21.31
CA PRO A 45 41.22 -4.70 -20.61
C PRO A 45 40.34 -5.56 -19.69
N ALA A 46 40.62 -6.86 -19.61
CA ALA A 46 40.00 -7.75 -18.62
C ALA A 46 40.76 -7.67 -17.27
N GLY A 47 40.04 -7.88 -16.17
CA GLY A 47 40.63 -8.09 -14.85
C GLY A 47 40.26 -7.04 -13.79
N PRO A 48 40.90 -7.10 -12.61
CA PRO A 48 40.50 -6.33 -11.44
C PRO A 48 40.91 -4.85 -11.54
N LEU A 49 40.03 -3.95 -11.06
CA LEU A 49 40.41 -2.58 -10.76
C LEU A 49 41.05 -2.47 -9.37
N VAL A 50 41.92 -1.48 -9.18
CA VAL A 50 42.62 -1.27 -7.91
C VAL A 50 41.75 -0.44 -6.96
N GLY A 51 41.29 -1.07 -5.88
CA GLY A 51 40.52 -0.44 -4.80
C GLY A 51 41.37 0.20 -3.71
N PRO A 52 40.74 0.77 -2.65
CA PRO A 52 39.29 0.88 -2.45
C PRO A 52 38.66 2.06 -3.23
N HIS A 53 39.48 2.93 -3.82
CA HIS A 53 39.03 4.06 -4.65
C HIS A 53 39.18 3.71 -6.13
N TYR A 54 38.25 2.91 -6.65
CA TYR A 54 38.23 2.44 -8.02
C TYR A 54 38.02 3.61 -9.00
N VAL A 55 39.07 3.97 -9.73
CA VAL A 55 38.97 4.93 -10.84
C VAL A 55 38.61 4.18 -12.11
N ILE A 56 37.51 4.60 -12.75
CA ILE A 56 36.98 4.03 -13.99
C ILE A 56 37.15 5.10 -15.09
N PRO A 57 38.30 5.16 -15.77
CA PRO A 57 38.53 6.12 -16.85
C PRO A 57 37.89 5.64 -18.16
N ALA A 58 37.53 6.59 -19.03
CA ALA A 58 37.04 6.30 -20.39
C ALA A 58 37.98 5.36 -21.20
N ALA A 59 39.26 5.26 -20.83
CA ALA A 59 40.25 4.35 -21.43
C ALA A 59 40.08 2.86 -21.06
N VAL A 60 39.21 2.50 -20.10
CA VAL A 60 38.83 1.09 -19.82
C VAL A 60 37.44 0.73 -20.38
N GLY A 61 36.92 1.55 -21.29
CA GLY A 61 35.69 1.30 -22.03
C GLY A 61 35.81 1.78 -23.48
N GLU A 62 34.68 1.79 -24.19
CA GLU A 62 34.62 2.28 -25.58
C GLU A 62 33.77 3.55 -25.67
N THR A 63 34.23 4.55 -26.42
CA THR A 63 33.50 5.80 -26.65
C THR A 63 32.93 5.84 -28.07
N GLN A 64 31.61 6.05 -28.20
CA GLN A 64 30.95 6.37 -29.46
C GLN A 64 30.32 7.77 -29.36
N SER A 65 31.07 8.76 -29.83
CA SER A 65 30.71 10.19 -29.74
C SER A 65 30.40 10.66 -28.31
N SER A 66 29.12 10.79 -27.95
CA SER A 66 28.63 11.22 -26.63
C SER A 66 28.29 10.06 -25.68
N ASN A 67 28.35 8.81 -26.13
CA ASN A 67 28.15 7.63 -25.29
C ASN A 67 29.50 7.01 -24.90
N LEU A 68 29.71 6.74 -23.62
CA LEU A 68 30.85 6.00 -23.08
C LEU A 68 30.37 4.67 -22.48
N PHE A 69 30.77 3.54 -23.07
CA PHE A 69 30.33 2.21 -22.67
C PHE A 69 31.37 1.52 -21.78
N HIS A 70 30.93 0.95 -20.65
CA HIS A 70 31.75 0.16 -19.73
C HIS A 70 31.13 -1.23 -19.48
N SER A 71 31.98 -2.24 -19.30
CA SER A 71 31.55 -3.62 -19.09
C SER A 71 32.33 -4.26 -17.95
N PHE A 72 31.60 -4.73 -16.95
CA PHE A 72 32.13 -5.28 -15.71
C PHE A 72 31.79 -6.77 -15.59
N GLY A 73 32.70 -7.58 -15.07
CA GLY A 73 32.38 -8.93 -14.63
C GLY A 73 31.61 -8.88 -13.32
N GLN A 74 32.16 -8.16 -12.34
CA GLN A 74 31.55 -7.86 -11.05
C GLN A 74 31.63 -6.35 -10.79
N PHE A 75 30.61 -5.81 -10.12
CA PHE A 75 30.56 -4.40 -9.73
C PHE A 75 29.92 -4.28 -8.34
N ASN A 76 30.77 -4.29 -7.32
CA ASN A 76 30.44 -4.09 -5.92
C ASN A 76 31.24 -2.90 -5.37
N VAL A 77 30.65 -2.15 -4.44
CA VAL A 77 31.29 -1.01 -3.77
C VAL A 77 30.90 -1.06 -2.29
N HIS A 78 31.81 -1.47 -1.42
CA HIS A 78 31.54 -1.64 0.01
C HIS A 78 31.64 -0.32 0.77
N LEU A 79 31.23 -0.35 2.05
CA LEU A 79 31.46 0.73 3.01
C LEU A 79 32.90 1.25 2.98
N GLY A 80 33.06 2.53 2.64
CA GLY A 80 34.35 3.22 2.54
C GLY A 80 35.06 3.08 1.19
N GLU A 81 34.54 2.26 0.28
CA GLU A 81 34.98 2.20 -1.11
C GLU A 81 34.28 3.27 -1.97
N SER A 82 34.82 3.52 -3.16
CA SER A 82 34.20 4.43 -4.14
C SER A 82 34.48 4.01 -5.57
N ALA A 83 33.46 4.00 -6.43
CA ALA A 83 33.59 3.86 -7.88
C ALA A 83 33.47 5.25 -8.53
N THR A 84 34.54 5.73 -9.17
CA THR A 84 34.59 7.06 -9.79
C THR A 84 34.77 6.98 -11.31
N PHE A 85 33.70 7.28 -12.05
CA PHE A 85 33.73 7.41 -13.51
C PHE A 85 34.37 8.73 -13.94
N THR A 86 35.32 8.66 -14.88
CA THR A 86 36.08 9.83 -15.37
C THR A 86 36.25 9.77 -16.90
N GLY A 87 36.18 10.93 -17.56
CA GLY A 87 36.20 11.01 -19.02
C GLY A 87 36.09 12.45 -19.53
N PRO A 88 36.05 12.65 -20.86
CA PRO A 88 35.97 13.98 -21.45
C PRO A 88 34.56 14.57 -21.34
N ASN A 89 34.46 15.91 -21.23
CA ASN A 89 33.20 16.65 -21.12
C ASN A 89 32.27 16.54 -22.36
N SER A 90 32.67 15.80 -23.40
CA SER A 90 31.83 15.49 -24.57
C SER A 90 30.89 14.31 -24.35
N ILE A 91 31.07 13.54 -23.28
CA ILE A 91 30.20 12.41 -22.92
C ILE A 91 28.92 12.94 -22.29
N ALA A 92 27.78 12.56 -22.87
CA ALA A 92 26.44 12.81 -22.34
C ALA A 92 25.90 11.62 -21.54
N ASN A 93 26.27 10.37 -21.91
CA ASN A 93 25.82 9.16 -21.23
C ASN A 93 26.98 8.21 -20.94
N ILE A 94 27.06 7.73 -19.70
CA ILE A 94 27.96 6.66 -19.26
C ILE A 94 27.10 5.39 -19.15
N LEU A 95 27.33 4.42 -20.01
CA LEU A 95 26.51 3.22 -20.19
C LEU A 95 27.25 2.00 -19.65
N SER A 96 26.92 1.60 -18.43
CA SER A 96 27.61 0.51 -17.72
C SER A 96 26.75 -0.76 -17.65
N ARG A 97 27.36 -1.92 -17.87
CA ARG A 97 26.72 -3.24 -17.69
C ARG A 97 27.57 -4.16 -16.81
N VAL A 98 26.92 -5.07 -16.09
CA VAL A 98 27.54 -6.17 -15.35
C VAL A 98 27.16 -7.50 -16.00
N THR A 99 28.15 -8.35 -16.29
CA THR A 99 28.00 -9.53 -17.15
C THR A 99 28.36 -10.85 -16.47
N GLY A 100 28.93 -10.82 -15.26
CA GLY A 100 29.39 -12.01 -14.52
C GLY A 100 28.30 -12.81 -13.80
N GLY A 101 27.04 -12.37 -13.83
CA GLY A 101 25.90 -13.12 -13.29
C GLY A 101 25.67 -13.01 -11.77
N GLU A 102 26.45 -12.19 -11.07
CA GLU A 102 26.28 -11.93 -9.63
C GLU A 102 25.62 -10.56 -9.38
N PRO A 103 24.76 -10.41 -8.35
CA PRO A 103 24.14 -9.13 -8.01
C PRO A 103 25.17 -8.06 -7.63
N SER A 104 24.83 -6.80 -7.85
CA SER A 104 25.65 -5.65 -7.44
C SER A 104 25.29 -5.17 -6.04
N ALA A 105 26.21 -5.30 -5.09
CA ALA A 105 26.11 -4.74 -3.74
C ALA A 105 26.86 -3.40 -3.65
N ILE A 106 26.12 -2.31 -3.44
CA ILE A 106 26.62 -0.94 -3.43
C ILE A 106 26.27 -0.31 -2.08
N ASP A 107 27.20 -0.34 -1.13
CA ASP A 107 27.15 0.28 0.20
C ASP A 107 28.23 1.38 0.34
N GLY A 108 28.65 1.97 -0.79
CA GLY A 108 29.68 3.00 -0.86
C GLY A 108 29.38 4.08 -1.88
N LEU A 109 30.40 4.85 -2.27
CA LEU A 109 30.20 6.04 -3.11
C LEU A 109 30.23 5.70 -4.61
N LEU A 110 29.15 6.00 -5.33
CA LEU A 110 29.15 6.11 -6.79
C LEU A 110 29.35 7.58 -7.20
N ARG A 111 30.40 7.86 -7.98
CA ARG A 111 30.75 9.22 -8.41
C ARG A 111 30.96 9.29 -9.93
N SER A 112 30.51 10.37 -10.55
CA SER A 112 30.89 10.75 -11.91
C SER A 112 31.49 12.15 -11.92
N THR A 113 32.73 12.28 -12.39
CA THR A 113 33.37 13.61 -12.54
C THR A 113 33.16 14.22 -13.92
N ILE A 114 32.40 13.58 -14.80
CA ILE A 114 32.09 14.09 -16.14
C ILE A 114 30.92 15.08 -16.00
N PRO A 115 31.06 16.37 -16.37
CA PRO A 115 30.00 17.36 -16.15
C PRO A 115 28.76 17.13 -17.02
N GLY A 116 27.58 17.06 -16.39
CA GLY A 116 26.28 16.90 -17.04
C GLY A 116 25.99 15.50 -17.58
N ALA A 117 26.88 14.52 -17.39
CA ALA A 117 26.71 13.17 -17.94
C ALA A 117 25.76 12.33 -17.09
N ASN A 118 24.80 11.68 -17.76
CA ASN A 118 23.91 10.70 -17.16
C ASN A 118 24.67 9.38 -16.92
N LEU A 119 24.40 8.70 -15.81
CA LEU A 119 24.94 7.37 -15.53
C LEU A 119 23.84 6.31 -15.67
N PHE A 120 24.09 5.29 -16.47
CA PHE A 120 23.25 4.10 -16.61
C PHE A 120 24.04 2.90 -16.07
N LEU A 121 23.42 2.10 -15.19
CA LEU A 121 24.00 0.88 -14.64
C LEU A 121 23.00 -0.29 -14.79
N LEU A 122 23.37 -1.30 -15.58
CA LEU A 122 22.58 -2.51 -15.80
C LEU A 122 23.23 -3.72 -15.11
N ASN A 123 22.48 -4.42 -14.26
CA ASN A 123 22.86 -5.75 -13.75
C ASN A 123 21.64 -6.70 -13.71
N PRO A 124 21.51 -7.65 -14.67
CA PRO A 124 20.41 -8.61 -14.71
C PRO A 124 20.31 -9.56 -13.51
N ALA A 125 21.38 -9.69 -12.70
CA ALA A 125 21.38 -10.51 -11.50
C ALA A 125 20.81 -9.80 -10.26
N GLY A 126 20.55 -8.49 -10.33
CA GLY A 126 20.00 -7.70 -9.24
C GLY A 126 20.93 -6.57 -8.78
N VAL A 127 20.35 -5.58 -8.09
CA VAL A 127 21.10 -4.46 -7.49
C VAL A 127 20.59 -4.18 -6.07
N LEU A 128 21.53 -4.07 -5.13
CA LEU A 128 21.31 -3.69 -3.74
C LEU A 128 22.06 -2.39 -3.45
N PHE A 129 21.34 -1.35 -3.02
CA PHE A 129 21.91 -0.18 -2.37
C PHE A 129 21.82 -0.33 -0.85
N GLY A 130 22.96 -0.38 -0.17
CA GLY A 130 23.06 -0.49 1.29
C GLY A 130 23.06 0.85 2.02
N PRO A 131 22.93 0.86 3.36
CA PRO A 131 22.71 2.08 4.17
C PRO A 131 23.68 3.24 3.96
N HIS A 132 24.92 2.94 3.54
CA HIS A 132 25.97 3.94 3.36
C HIS A 132 26.18 4.33 1.88
N ALA A 133 25.37 3.78 0.97
CA ALA A 133 25.42 4.13 -0.44
C ALA A 133 25.15 5.62 -0.66
N ARG A 134 25.95 6.24 -1.52
CA ARG A 134 25.86 7.67 -1.84
C ARG A 134 26.12 7.92 -3.31
N LEU A 135 25.52 9.00 -3.81
CA LEU A 135 25.70 9.47 -5.18
C LEU A 135 26.44 10.82 -5.19
N GLU A 136 27.42 10.93 -6.06
CA GLU A 136 28.03 12.19 -6.49
C GLU A 136 28.07 12.23 -8.02
N VAL A 137 26.90 12.38 -8.63
CA VAL A 137 26.70 12.49 -10.09
C VAL A 137 26.30 13.91 -10.48
N SER A 138 26.52 14.27 -11.74
CA SER A 138 26.26 15.63 -12.27
C SER A 138 25.09 15.69 -13.27
N GLY A 139 24.63 14.54 -13.76
CA GLY A 139 23.43 14.35 -14.56
C GLY A 139 22.44 13.41 -13.86
N SER A 140 21.56 12.78 -14.64
CA SER A 140 20.62 11.77 -14.14
C SER A 140 21.31 10.44 -13.78
N LEU A 141 20.71 9.67 -12.89
CA LEU A 141 21.07 8.27 -12.64
C LEU A 141 19.92 7.36 -13.07
N HIS A 142 20.25 6.32 -13.82
CA HIS A 142 19.34 5.24 -14.17
C HIS A 142 19.97 3.90 -13.80
N VAL A 143 19.27 3.09 -13.02
CA VAL A 143 19.70 1.76 -12.58
C VAL A 143 18.67 0.75 -13.03
N SER A 144 19.11 -0.39 -13.56
CA SER A 144 18.19 -1.41 -14.04
C SER A 144 18.69 -2.84 -13.88
N THR A 145 17.75 -3.77 -13.69
CA THR A 145 18.00 -5.22 -13.80
C THR A 145 17.65 -5.79 -15.18
N ALA A 146 17.56 -4.93 -16.20
CA ALA A 146 17.34 -5.31 -17.58
C ALA A 146 18.51 -6.07 -18.21
N ASP A 147 18.17 -7.04 -19.06
CA ASP A 147 19.09 -7.84 -19.88
C ASP A 147 19.86 -7.01 -20.91
N TYR A 148 19.28 -5.89 -21.36
CA TYR A 148 19.90 -4.96 -22.29
C TYR A 148 19.36 -3.53 -22.21
N LEU A 149 20.13 -2.59 -22.74
CA LEU A 149 19.71 -1.23 -23.05
C LEU A 149 19.61 -1.07 -24.57
N ARG A 150 18.44 -0.73 -25.10
CA ARG A 150 18.26 -0.38 -26.51
C ARG A 150 18.53 1.11 -26.72
N LEU A 151 19.21 1.42 -27.81
CA LEU A 151 19.51 2.77 -28.28
C LEU A 151 18.48 3.20 -29.35
N ALA A 152 18.31 4.50 -29.55
CA ALA A 152 17.25 5.04 -30.41
C ALA A 152 17.38 4.69 -31.92
N ASP A 153 18.55 4.24 -32.38
CA ASP A 153 18.77 3.72 -33.74
C ASP A 153 18.57 2.19 -33.86
N GLY A 154 18.15 1.53 -32.78
CA GLY A 154 17.99 0.08 -32.70
C GLY A 154 19.25 -0.67 -32.28
N GLY A 155 20.36 0.01 -31.98
CA GLY A 155 21.52 -0.62 -31.35
C GLY A 155 21.15 -1.23 -29.99
N ILE A 156 21.71 -2.39 -29.65
CA ILE A 156 21.46 -3.10 -28.39
C ILE A 156 22.76 -3.20 -27.60
N PHE A 157 22.73 -2.78 -26.34
CA PHE A 157 23.81 -2.92 -25.38
C PHE A 157 23.41 -3.94 -24.30
N SER A 158 23.74 -5.22 -24.51
CA SER A 158 23.28 -6.33 -23.67
C SER A 158 24.26 -6.69 -22.55
N ALA A 159 23.73 -6.91 -21.35
CA ALA A 159 24.43 -7.46 -20.20
C ALA A 159 24.55 -9.00 -20.26
N THR A 160 23.54 -9.70 -20.77
CA THR A 160 23.54 -11.18 -20.85
C THR A 160 24.25 -11.74 -22.09
N LEU A 161 24.20 -11.05 -23.24
CA LEU A 161 24.85 -11.45 -24.48
C LEU A 161 25.94 -10.44 -24.86
N ALA A 162 26.94 -10.31 -24.00
CA ALA A 162 27.93 -9.22 -24.04
C ALA A 162 28.63 -9.00 -25.40
N GLN A 163 28.89 -10.09 -26.14
CA GLN A 163 29.54 -10.09 -27.46
C GLN A 163 28.60 -9.74 -28.64
N GLY A 164 27.28 -9.72 -28.42
CA GLY A 164 26.27 -9.38 -29.41
C GLY A 164 25.93 -7.89 -29.47
N SER A 165 26.56 -7.05 -28.65
CA SER A 165 26.22 -5.63 -28.56
C SER A 165 26.59 -4.82 -29.80
N VAL A 166 25.73 -3.86 -30.13
CA VAL A 166 25.93 -2.86 -31.18
C VAL A 166 26.05 -1.49 -30.52
N LEU A 167 27.27 -0.97 -30.45
CA LEU A 167 27.57 0.30 -29.81
C LEU A 167 27.38 1.45 -30.81
N THR A 168 26.54 2.44 -30.47
CA THR A 168 26.27 3.59 -31.34
C THR A 168 26.27 4.89 -30.55
N ALA A 169 26.22 6.01 -31.27
CA ALA A 169 26.08 7.35 -30.69
C ALA A 169 24.62 7.75 -30.41
N ALA A 170 23.64 6.88 -30.69
CA ALA A 170 22.24 7.17 -30.44
C ALA A 170 21.95 7.16 -28.92
N PRO A 171 21.03 8.01 -28.42
CA PRO A 171 20.70 8.03 -27.00
C PRO A 171 20.04 6.71 -26.55
N PRO A 172 20.15 6.35 -25.27
CA PRO A 172 19.31 5.31 -24.65
C PRO A 172 17.82 5.53 -24.92
N ALA A 173 17.10 4.45 -25.22
CA ALA A 173 15.69 4.48 -25.59
C ALA A 173 14.82 3.57 -24.71
N ALA A 174 15.27 2.36 -24.39
CA ALA A 174 14.50 1.42 -23.54
C ALA A 174 15.38 0.42 -22.79
N PHE A 175 14.93 0.02 -21.59
CA PHE A 175 15.42 -1.12 -20.82
C PHE A 175 14.68 -2.38 -21.26
N GLY A 176 15.40 -3.41 -21.70
CA GLY A 176 14.83 -4.63 -22.27
C GLY A 176 15.04 -5.87 -21.41
N PHE A 177 13.96 -6.65 -21.25
CA PHE A 177 13.89 -7.86 -20.45
C PHE A 177 13.57 -9.06 -21.34
N LEU A 178 14.39 -10.11 -21.24
CA LEU A 178 14.29 -11.35 -22.02
C LEU A 178 13.67 -12.50 -21.21
N GLY A 179 13.80 -12.46 -19.88
CA GLY A 179 13.35 -13.50 -18.97
C GLY A 179 11.97 -13.24 -18.35
N PRO A 180 11.25 -14.29 -17.91
CA PRO A 180 9.96 -14.15 -17.23
C PRO A 180 10.06 -13.75 -15.75
N ASN A 181 11.28 -13.64 -15.19
CA ASN A 181 11.53 -13.23 -13.81
C ASN A 181 12.78 -12.34 -13.75
N PRO A 182 12.65 -11.03 -14.04
CA PRO A 182 13.71 -10.06 -13.82
C PRO A 182 14.15 -10.05 -12.34
N ALA A 183 15.44 -9.83 -12.09
CA ALA A 183 15.96 -9.80 -10.73
C ALA A 183 15.47 -8.57 -9.95
N PRO A 184 15.36 -8.66 -8.61
CA PRO A 184 14.86 -7.57 -7.78
C PRO A 184 15.84 -6.40 -7.68
N MET A 185 15.32 -5.24 -7.31
CA MET A 185 16.10 -4.07 -6.90
C MET A 185 15.76 -3.68 -5.47
N ILE A 186 16.79 -3.54 -4.64
CA ILE A 186 16.64 -3.32 -3.20
C ILE A 186 17.41 -2.07 -2.80
N ILE A 187 16.77 -1.18 -2.03
CA ILE A 187 17.36 0.05 -1.49
C ILE A 187 17.08 0.08 0.02
N GLN A 188 18.13 -0.06 0.84
CA GLN A 188 18.02 -0.12 2.30
C GLN A 188 18.70 1.08 2.94
N GLU A 189 17.95 1.90 3.69
CA GLU A 189 18.37 3.07 4.50
C GLU A 189 19.19 4.16 3.77
N SER A 190 19.54 3.96 2.49
CA SER A 190 20.48 4.80 1.75
C SER A 190 19.85 6.10 1.28
N VAL A 191 20.66 7.16 1.14
CA VAL A 191 20.23 8.44 0.56
C VAL A 191 20.81 8.58 -0.85
N LEU A 192 19.97 8.32 -1.85
CA LEU A 192 20.30 8.43 -3.26
C LEU A 192 19.75 9.76 -3.81
N GLN A 193 20.62 10.76 -3.89
CA GLN A 193 20.30 12.10 -4.36
C GLN A 193 20.92 12.38 -5.73
N VAL A 194 20.13 12.90 -6.66
CA VAL A 194 20.61 13.49 -7.93
C VAL A 194 20.54 15.02 -7.88
N PRO A 195 21.26 15.76 -8.74
CA PRO A 195 21.16 17.21 -8.81
C PRO A 195 19.75 17.70 -9.15
N GLU A 196 19.45 18.95 -8.83
CA GLU A 196 18.15 19.57 -9.14
C GLU A 196 17.81 19.49 -10.64
N GLY A 197 16.53 19.19 -10.94
CA GLY A 197 16.06 19.03 -12.31
C GLY A 197 16.63 17.82 -13.05
N LYS A 198 17.17 16.82 -12.34
CA LYS A 198 17.62 15.54 -12.90
C LYS A 198 16.68 14.40 -12.55
N THR A 199 16.95 13.25 -13.16
CA THR A 199 16.14 12.04 -13.03
C THR A 199 16.87 11.00 -12.21
N LEU A 200 16.13 10.33 -11.32
CA LEU A 200 16.55 9.11 -10.63
C LEU A 200 15.59 7.99 -11.04
N SER A 201 16.11 7.00 -11.77
CA SER A 201 15.29 5.97 -12.43
C SER A 201 15.70 4.58 -11.99
N ILE A 202 14.72 3.77 -11.59
CA ILE A 202 14.87 2.45 -10.97
C ILE A 202 13.92 1.50 -11.71
N VAL A 203 14.46 0.61 -12.54
CA VAL A 203 13.65 -0.22 -13.47
C VAL A 203 14.09 -1.68 -13.40
N GLY A 204 13.24 -2.60 -12.94
CA GLY A 204 13.68 -3.99 -12.72
C GLY A 204 12.55 -4.98 -12.45
N GLY A 205 12.88 -6.05 -11.74
CA GLY A 205 11.89 -6.96 -11.13
C GLY A 205 11.18 -6.31 -9.95
N ASP A 206 10.87 -7.06 -8.91
CA ASP A 206 10.29 -6.50 -7.68
C ASP A 206 11.24 -5.42 -7.08
N ILE A 207 10.68 -4.28 -6.69
CA ILE A 207 11.42 -3.13 -6.14
C ILE A 207 11.05 -2.98 -4.66
N THR A 208 12.05 -3.02 -3.78
CA THR A 208 11.87 -2.80 -2.34
C THR A 208 12.71 -1.62 -1.88
N ILE A 209 12.09 -0.64 -1.24
CA ILE A 209 12.74 0.50 -0.60
C ILE A 209 12.39 0.48 0.89
N GLU A 210 13.36 0.14 1.72
CA GLU A 210 13.23 -0.05 3.17
C GLU A 210 14.01 1.07 3.86
N GLY A 211 13.31 2.10 4.37
CA GLY A 211 13.91 3.28 5.02
C GLY A 211 14.80 4.16 4.12
N GLY A 212 14.92 3.85 2.83
CA GLY A 212 15.74 4.59 1.88
C GLY A 212 15.10 5.89 1.40
N THR A 213 15.93 6.90 1.11
CA THR A 213 15.50 8.18 0.51
C THR A 213 15.99 8.27 -0.93
N LEU A 214 15.05 8.40 -1.88
CA LEU A 214 15.31 8.79 -3.26
C LEU A 214 14.96 10.27 -3.42
N GLN A 215 15.92 11.12 -3.81
CA GLN A 215 15.70 12.56 -3.93
C GLN A 215 16.13 13.12 -5.29
N ALA A 216 15.21 13.82 -5.96
CA ALA A 216 15.40 14.48 -7.24
C ALA A 216 14.59 15.79 -7.31
N SER A 217 14.90 16.74 -6.43
CA SER A 217 14.21 18.04 -6.30
C SER A 217 14.03 18.78 -7.63
N SER A 218 12.83 19.33 -7.85
CA SER A 218 12.44 19.99 -9.11
C SER A 218 12.64 19.10 -10.36
N GLY A 219 12.76 17.78 -10.17
CA GLY A 219 13.23 16.80 -11.13
C GLY A 219 12.24 15.63 -11.26
N GLN A 220 12.77 14.41 -11.43
CA GLN A 220 11.91 13.24 -11.65
C GLN A 220 12.42 11.98 -10.92
N ILE A 221 11.51 11.24 -10.30
CA ILE A 221 11.76 9.87 -9.82
C ILE A 221 10.90 8.93 -10.66
N THR A 222 11.48 7.87 -11.23
CA THR A 222 10.74 6.88 -12.01
C THR A 222 10.99 5.46 -11.51
N LEU A 223 9.93 4.77 -11.10
CA LEU A 223 9.94 3.37 -10.66
C LEU A 223 9.15 2.53 -11.66
N ALA A 224 9.75 1.47 -12.21
CA ALA A 224 9.04 0.47 -13.00
C ALA A 224 9.42 -0.95 -12.59
N SER A 225 8.44 -1.70 -12.09
CA SER A 225 8.59 -3.10 -11.69
C SER A 225 7.88 -4.03 -12.67
N VAL A 226 8.64 -4.89 -13.34
CA VAL A 226 8.17 -5.75 -14.43
C VAL A 226 8.43 -7.23 -14.14
N GLY A 227 7.50 -8.09 -14.56
CA GLY A 227 7.46 -9.52 -14.23
C GLY A 227 7.38 -10.44 -15.45
N SER A 228 7.72 -9.95 -16.64
CA SER A 228 7.81 -10.74 -17.87
C SER A 228 8.90 -10.20 -18.79
N ALA A 229 9.10 -10.84 -19.95
CA ALA A 229 9.83 -10.21 -21.05
C ALA A 229 9.05 -8.99 -21.58
N GLY A 230 9.77 -8.01 -22.13
CA GLY A 230 9.23 -6.74 -22.62
C GLY A 230 10.28 -5.62 -22.64
N GLU A 231 9.87 -4.39 -22.94
CA GLU A 231 10.73 -3.20 -22.89
C GLU A 231 10.07 -2.06 -22.13
N VAL A 232 10.79 -1.42 -21.21
CA VAL A 232 10.40 -0.19 -20.50
C VAL A 232 11.11 1.00 -21.14
N PRO A 233 10.41 2.00 -21.69
CA PRO A 233 11.04 3.19 -22.26
C PRO A 233 11.84 4.00 -21.23
N VAL A 234 12.91 4.66 -21.68
CA VAL A 234 13.71 5.58 -20.85
C VAL A 234 13.06 6.98 -20.77
N ASN A 235 12.26 7.34 -21.78
CA ASN A 235 11.57 8.62 -21.85
C ASN A 235 10.30 8.61 -20.99
N VAL A 236 10.18 9.54 -20.05
CA VAL A 236 9.04 9.63 -19.12
C VAL A 236 7.72 9.89 -19.86
N ALA A 237 7.75 10.67 -20.94
CA ALA A 237 6.57 10.95 -21.77
C ALA A 237 6.05 9.72 -22.56
N GLU A 238 6.79 8.61 -22.55
CA GLU A 238 6.44 7.34 -23.19
C GLU A 238 6.42 6.19 -22.16
N PHE A 239 6.46 6.48 -20.85
CA PHE A 239 6.72 5.52 -19.78
C PHE A 239 5.51 4.63 -19.46
N ASN A 240 5.27 3.69 -20.36
CA ASN A 240 4.21 2.70 -20.30
C ASN A 240 4.80 1.28 -20.21
N VAL A 241 4.17 0.42 -19.42
CA VAL A 241 4.52 -0.99 -19.20
C VAL A 241 3.38 -1.97 -19.59
N ASP A 242 2.30 -1.51 -20.22
CA ASP A 242 1.15 -2.32 -20.70
C ASP A 242 1.53 -3.47 -21.64
N THR A 243 2.75 -3.43 -22.20
CA THR A 243 3.27 -4.47 -23.11
C THR A 243 3.75 -5.74 -22.39
N PHE A 244 3.90 -5.69 -21.05
CA PHE A 244 4.33 -6.83 -20.24
C PHE A 244 3.13 -7.72 -19.88
N GLU A 245 3.30 -9.04 -20.01
CA GLU A 245 2.27 -10.04 -19.61
C GLU A 245 2.05 -10.09 -18.09
N ARG A 246 3.07 -9.66 -17.31
CA ARG A 246 3.03 -9.56 -15.85
C ARG A 246 3.94 -8.43 -15.39
N LEU A 247 3.51 -7.71 -14.37
CA LEU A 247 4.30 -6.69 -13.66
C LEU A 247 4.71 -7.19 -12.26
N GLY A 248 5.76 -6.58 -11.69
CA GLY A 248 6.29 -6.93 -10.37
C GLY A 248 5.74 -6.02 -9.25
N ALA A 249 6.09 -6.30 -8.00
CA ALA A 249 5.66 -5.51 -6.85
C ALA A 249 6.62 -4.32 -6.57
N ILE A 250 6.05 -3.22 -6.08
CA ILE A 250 6.80 -2.09 -5.52
C ILE A 250 6.40 -1.93 -4.06
N GLU A 251 7.39 -1.91 -3.17
CA GLU A 251 7.19 -1.78 -1.72
C GLU A 251 8.05 -0.62 -1.18
N LEU A 252 7.39 0.35 -0.56
CA LEU A 252 7.99 1.43 0.23
C LEU A 252 7.65 1.17 1.69
N SER A 253 8.65 0.94 2.54
CA SER A 253 8.45 0.58 3.95
C SER A 253 9.47 1.25 4.88
N ALA A 254 9.19 1.19 6.19
CA ALA A 254 10.13 1.59 7.25
C ALA A 254 10.66 3.05 7.19
N GLY A 255 9.86 3.99 6.70
CA GLY A 255 10.25 5.40 6.55
C GLY A 255 10.90 5.72 5.21
N ALA A 256 10.62 4.92 4.17
CA ALA A 256 11.08 5.21 2.82
C ALA A 256 10.49 6.53 2.31
N LEU A 257 11.29 7.28 1.55
CA LEU A 257 10.92 8.60 1.04
C LEU A 257 11.26 8.72 -0.44
N LEU A 258 10.28 9.07 -1.26
CA LEU A 258 10.48 9.59 -2.62
C LEU A 258 10.23 11.10 -2.57
N ASP A 259 11.22 11.93 -2.88
CA ASP A 259 11.12 13.40 -2.80
C ASP A 259 11.58 14.08 -4.10
N VAL A 260 10.62 14.69 -4.81
CA VAL A 260 10.88 15.58 -5.96
C VAL A 260 10.44 17.03 -5.68
N SER A 261 10.03 17.34 -4.47
CA SER A 261 9.58 18.67 -4.07
C SER A 261 10.70 19.72 -4.24
N GLY A 262 10.33 20.95 -4.62
CA GLY A 262 11.29 21.97 -5.06
C GLY A 262 10.72 23.38 -5.13
N ASP A 263 11.44 24.32 -5.76
CA ASP A 263 10.90 25.65 -6.09
C ASP A 263 9.76 25.55 -7.12
N SER A 264 9.85 24.54 -7.98
CA SER A 264 8.78 23.90 -8.75
C SER A 264 8.73 22.44 -8.29
N GLY A 265 7.54 21.90 -7.97
CA GLY A 265 7.40 20.47 -7.68
C GLY A 265 7.74 19.61 -8.89
N GLY A 266 8.57 18.56 -8.73
CA GLY A 266 8.90 17.62 -9.80
C GLY A 266 7.81 16.57 -10.05
N THR A 267 8.14 15.47 -10.75
CA THR A 267 7.22 14.35 -10.99
C THR A 267 7.75 13.02 -10.42
N VAL A 268 6.92 12.30 -9.66
CA VAL A 268 7.12 10.87 -9.35
C VAL A 268 6.26 10.02 -10.29
N VAL A 269 6.85 9.09 -11.02
CA VAL A 269 6.13 8.13 -11.88
C VAL A 269 6.35 6.71 -11.37
N ILE A 270 5.26 5.98 -11.11
CA ILE A 270 5.27 4.60 -10.63
C ILE A 270 4.48 3.71 -11.61
N ARG A 271 5.10 2.60 -12.01
CA ARG A 271 4.52 1.58 -12.90
C ARG A 271 4.75 0.18 -12.32
N GLY A 272 3.70 -0.62 -12.11
CA GLY A 272 3.88 -1.93 -11.50
C GLY A 272 2.66 -2.85 -11.45
N GLY A 273 2.85 -4.00 -10.81
CA GLY A 273 1.81 -4.97 -10.50
C GLY A 273 1.03 -4.52 -9.28
N ASN A 274 1.70 -4.37 -8.14
CA ASN A 274 1.11 -3.85 -6.90
C ASN A 274 2.01 -2.76 -6.31
N LEU A 275 1.43 -1.85 -5.53
CA LEU A 275 2.16 -0.84 -4.76
C LEU A 275 1.76 -0.91 -3.28
N LEU A 276 2.73 -1.12 -2.39
CA LEU A 276 2.58 -0.94 -0.95
C LEU A 276 3.37 0.30 -0.51
N VAL A 277 2.70 1.21 0.20
CA VAL A 277 3.30 2.38 0.87
C VAL A 277 2.95 2.26 2.35
N ASP A 278 3.91 1.80 3.15
CA ASP A 278 3.75 1.50 4.58
C ASP A 278 4.67 2.38 5.43
N ASN A 279 4.11 3.25 6.28
CA ASN A 279 4.88 4.18 7.12
C ASN A 279 5.99 4.89 6.31
N SER A 280 5.62 5.41 5.13
CA SER A 280 6.51 5.90 4.07
C SER A 280 5.85 7.03 3.27
N SER A 281 6.64 7.84 2.57
CA SER A 281 6.20 9.10 1.95
C SER A 281 6.57 9.22 0.47
N ILE A 282 5.68 9.82 -0.32
CA ILE A 282 5.90 10.20 -1.73
C ILE A 282 5.54 11.67 -1.90
N PHE A 283 6.52 12.54 -2.12
CA PHE A 283 6.35 14.00 -2.12
C PHE A 283 6.77 14.66 -3.44
N ALA A 284 5.92 15.57 -3.94
CA ALA A 284 6.11 16.36 -5.15
C ALA A 284 5.69 17.84 -4.97
N ASP A 285 5.81 18.37 -3.74
CA ASP A 285 5.29 19.69 -3.37
C ASP A 285 5.97 20.86 -4.11
N THR A 286 5.15 21.85 -4.48
CA THR A 286 5.61 23.17 -4.92
C THR A 286 5.87 24.06 -3.71
N ARG A 287 7.14 24.39 -3.44
CA ARG A 287 7.56 25.22 -2.29
C ARG A 287 7.94 26.66 -2.69
N GLY A 288 7.93 26.97 -3.98
CA GLY A 288 8.47 28.21 -4.54
C GLY A 288 7.47 29.09 -5.29
N THR A 289 7.98 29.84 -6.27
CA THR A 289 7.16 30.74 -7.12
C THR A 289 6.97 30.24 -8.55
N GLN A 290 7.52 29.07 -8.87
CA GLN A 290 7.33 28.40 -10.16
C GLN A 290 6.28 27.31 -9.97
N ASP A 291 5.37 27.18 -10.93
CA ASP A 291 4.35 26.12 -10.90
C ASP A 291 5.02 24.74 -10.87
N GLY A 292 4.38 23.78 -10.21
CA GLY A 292 4.79 22.38 -10.23
C GLY A 292 4.68 21.76 -11.62
N ALA A 293 5.23 20.56 -11.77
CA ALA A 293 4.96 19.73 -12.92
C ALA A 293 3.42 19.49 -13.04
N PRO A 294 2.84 19.49 -14.25
CA PRO A 294 1.39 19.37 -14.42
C PRO A 294 0.78 18.15 -13.72
N ILE A 295 1.53 17.05 -13.68
CA ILE A 295 1.27 15.91 -12.81
C ILE A 295 2.49 15.77 -11.89
N GLY A 296 2.28 15.96 -10.59
CA GLY A 296 3.31 15.80 -9.57
C GLY A 296 3.51 14.32 -9.19
N ILE A 297 2.42 13.55 -9.15
CA ILE A 297 2.46 12.11 -8.84
C ILE A 297 1.59 11.34 -9.82
N ASP A 298 2.20 10.42 -10.55
CA ASP A 298 1.59 9.56 -11.57
C ASP A 298 1.81 8.09 -11.20
N ILE A 299 0.79 7.43 -10.66
CA ILE A 299 0.84 6.03 -10.23
C ILE A 299 -0.11 5.21 -11.11
N HIS A 300 0.41 4.21 -11.79
CA HIS A 300 -0.40 3.23 -12.50
C HIS A 300 0.05 1.82 -12.11
N VAL A 301 -0.84 1.07 -11.46
CA VAL A 301 -0.62 -0.34 -11.10
C VAL A 301 -1.75 -1.24 -11.61
N THR A 302 -1.42 -2.42 -12.08
CA THR A 302 -2.41 -3.36 -12.66
C THR A 302 -3.17 -4.19 -11.63
N GLY A 303 -2.72 -4.16 -10.38
CA GLY A 303 -3.28 -4.82 -9.20
C GLY A 303 -3.55 -3.81 -8.09
N ASP A 304 -3.14 -4.14 -6.87
CA ASP A 304 -3.59 -3.43 -5.67
C ASP A 304 -2.60 -2.33 -5.26
N MET A 305 -3.15 -1.16 -4.91
CA MET A 305 -2.43 -0.07 -4.24
C MET A 305 -2.90 0.03 -2.79
N VAL A 306 -1.97 -0.07 -1.84
CA VAL A 306 -2.24 0.04 -0.40
C VAL A 306 -1.35 1.11 0.20
N VAL A 307 -1.96 2.12 0.84
CA VAL A 307 -1.27 3.19 1.58
C VAL A 307 -1.69 3.06 3.05
N THR A 308 -0.74 2.90 3.96
CA THR A 308 -1.06 2.54 5.35
C THR A 308 -0.07 3.07 6.40
N ASN A 309 -0.50 3.03 7.67
CA ASN A 309 0.32 3.35 8.85
C ASN A 309 0.94 4.76 8.82
N GLY A 310 0.10 5.78 8.60
CA GLY A 310 0.55 7.18 8.53
C GLY A 310 1.30 7.55 7.26
N SER A 311 1.21 6.75 6.19
CA SER A 311 1.82 7.06 4.90
C SER A 311 1.19 8.25 4.20
N GLU A 312 2.02 9.02 3.51
CA GLU A 312 1.67 10.29 2.87
C GLU A 312 2.02 10.29 1.39
N VAL A 313 1.09 10.73 0.54
CA VAL A 313 1.30 10.93 -0.91
C VAL A 313 0.91 12.37 -1.24
N THR A 314 1.89 13.28 -1.39
CA THR A 314 1.63 14.73 -1.44
C THR A 314 2.14 15.40 -2.73
N ALA A 315 1.34 16.29 -3.29
CA ALA A 315 1.71 17.18 -4.39
C ALA A 315 1.21 18.63 -4.17
N GLY A 316 1.01 19.02 -2.91
CA GLY A 316 0.44 20.32 -2.54
C GLY A 316 1.36 21.53 -2.82
N THR A 317 0.85 22.74 -2.58
CA THR A 317 1.64 23.98 -2.71
C THR A 317 1.68 24.78 -1.42
N PHE A 318 2.89 25.23 -1.08
CA PHE A 318 3.20 26.11 0.05
C PHE A 318 3.59 27.53 -0.44
N GLY A 319 3.65 27.72 -1.76
CA GLY A 319 4.23 28.88 -2.41
C GLY A 319 3.25 29.64 -3.29
N ALA A 320 3.79 30.40 -4.25
CA ALA A 320 3.02 31.15 -5.23
C ALA A 320 2.93 30.48 -6.60
N GLY A 321 3.69 29.41 -6.84
CA GLY A 321 3.45 28.52 -7.95
C GLY A 321 2.33 27.54 -7.62
N ASP A 322 1.58 27.14 -8.65
CA ASP A 322 0.50 26.17 -8.51
C ASP A 322 1.06 24.75 -8.19
N ALA A 323 0.23 23.93 -7.55
CA ALA A 323 0.52 22.52 -7.26
C ALA A 323 0.38 21.63 -8.51
N GLY A 324 1.01 20.45 -8.47
CA GLY A 324 0.88 19.43 -9.52
C GLY A 324 -0.24 18.44 -9.21
N ASP A 325 -0.90 17.90 -10.25
CA ASP A 325 -1.97 16.92 -10.04
C ASP A 325 -1.44 15.57 -9.50
N ILE A 326 -2.30 14.83 -8.80
CA ILE A 326 -2.09 13.43 -8.42
C ILE A 326 -3.02 12.55 -9.24
N VAL A 327 -2.45 11.62 -10.01
CA VAL A 327 -3.19 10.65 -10.82
C VAL A 327 -2.83 9.25 -10.35
N ILE A 328 -3.86 8.47 -9.99
CA ILE A 328 -3.73 7.10 -9.51
C ILE A 328 -4.68 6.20 -10.31
N GLU A 329 -4.12 5.20 -10.97
CA GLU A 329 -4.85 4.12 -11.64
C GLU A 329 -4.46 2.78 -11.00
N ALA A 330 -5.47 2.02 -10.55
CA ALA A 330 -5.28 0.74 -9.89
C ALA A 330 -6.40 -0.26 -10.21
N LYS A 331 -6.24 -1.50 -9.74
CA LYS A 331 -7.36 -2.43 -9.61
C LYS A 331 -8.16 -2.14 -8.35
N GLN A 332 -7.47 -2.07 -7.20
CA GLN A 332 -8.05 -1.71 -5.91
C GLN A 332 -7.17 -0.66 -5.24
N VAL A 333 -7.76 0.34 -4.59
CA VAL A 333 -7.04 1.33 -3.77
C VAL A 333 -7.51 1.21 -2.33
N THR A 334 -6.58 1.05 -1.38
CA THR A 334 -6.88 1.02 0.06
C THR A 334 -6.07 2.07 0.79
N LEU A 335 -6.74 2.98 1.51
CA LEU A 335 -6.15 3.93 2.44
C LEU A 335 -6.59 3.57 3.86
N THR A 336 -5.65 3.31 4.77
CA THR A 336 -6.00 2.87 6.14
C THR A 336 -4.96 3.27 7.18
N GLY A 337 -5.40 3.53 8.42
CA GLY A 337 -4.48 3.76 9.54
C GLY A 337 -3.73 5.09 9.47
N GLY A 338 -4.45 6.17 9.15
CA GLY A 338 -3.92 7.54 9.04
C GLY A 338 -3.26 7.86 7.70
N ALA A 339 -3.61 7.13 6.64
CA ALA A 339 -3.00 7.28 5.32
C ALA A 339 -3.68 8.37 4.48
N LEU A 340 -2.90 9.34 3.99
CA LEU A 340 -3.41 10.50 3.28
C LEU A 340 -2.83 10.65 1.86
N ILE A 341 -3.68 11.09 0.94
CA ILE A 341 -3.30 11.60 -0.37
C ILE A 341 -3.71 13.07 -0.41
N ASP A 342 -2.74 13.97 -0.60
CA ASP A 342 -2.94 15.41 -0.43
C ASP A 342 -2.37 16.23 -1.60
N SER A 343 -3.17 17.16 -2.11
CA SER A 343 -2.75 18.17 -3.07
C SER A 343 -3.28 19.57 -2.66
N SER A 344 -3.29 19.80 -1.35
CA SER A 344 -3.82 21.00 -0.70
C SER A 344 -2.94 22.24 -0.96
N THR A 345 -3.53 23.42 -0.85
CA THR A 345 -2.80 24.70 -0.88
C THR A 345 -2.77 25.39 0.47
N LEU A 346 -1.56 25.62 0.95
CA LEU A 346 -1.24 26.44 2.11
C LEU A 346 -0.69 27.82 1.69
N GLY A 347 -0.56 28.07 0.38
CA GLY A 347 0.03 29.27 -0.21
C GLY A 347 -0.95 30.08 -1.09
N PRO A 348 -0.46 31.15 -1.74
CA PRO A 348 -1.23 31.86 -2.75
C PRO A 348 -1.41 31.11 -4.09
N GLY A 349 -0.60 30.07 -4.38
CA GLY A 349 -0.81 29.19 -5.54
C GLY A 349 -2.02 28.27 -5.36
N GLN A 350 -2.58 27.77 -6.46
CA GLN A 350 -3.74 26.87 -6.48
C GLN A 350 -3.34 25.43 -6.08
N GLY A 351 -4.25 24.73 -5.41
CA GLY A 351 -4.12 23.29 -5.15
C GLY A 351 -4.32 22.44 -6.41
N GLY A 352 -3.62 21.31 -6.51
CA GLY A 352 -3.71 20.39 -7.64
C GLY A 352 -4.90 19.43 -7.50
N THR A 353 -5.32 18.83 -8.61
CA THR A 353 -6.44 17.86 -8.65
C THR A 353 -5.98 16.47 -8.24
N ILE A 354 -6.77 15.78 -7.42
CA ILE A 354 -6.61 14.35 -7.15
C ILE A 354 -7.58 13.56 -8.03
N THR A 355 -7.05 12.68 -8.88
CA THR A 355 -7.83 11.72 -9.68
C THR A 355 -7.43 10.30 -9.31
N VAL A 356 -8.39 9.51 -8.82
CA VAL A 356 -8.18 8.11 -8.44
C VAL A 356 -9.20 7.24 -9.18
N THR A 357 -8.70 6.32 -9.99
CA THR A 357 -9.50 5.37 -10.79
C THR A 357 -9.15 3.94 -10.37
N ALA A 358 -10.12 3.19 -9.87
CA ALA A 358 -9.95 1.78 -9.48
C ALA A 358 -10.91 0.88 -10.27
N THR A 359 -10.42 -0.15 -10.97
CA THR A 359 -11.32 -0.99 -11.78
C THR A 359 -12.26 -1.89 -10.97
N ASP A 360 -11.91 -2.22 -9.72
CA ASP A 360 -12.78 -2.95 -8.77
C ASP A 360 -13.25 -2.04 -7.61
N SER A 361 -12.37 -1.56 -6.74
CA SER A 361 -12.84 -0.86 -5.52
C SER A 361 -11.88 0.15 -4.91
N VAL A 362 -12.45 1.18 -4.26
CA VAL A 362 -11.74 2.07 -3.33
C VAL A 362 -12.27 1.85 -1.92
N LEU A 363 -11.36 1.61 -0.97
CA LEU A 363 -11.64 1.56 0.46
C LEU A 363 -10.80 2.63 1.19
N ILE A 364 -11.46 3.54 1.90
CA ILE A 364 -10.82 4.48 2.83
C ILE A 364 -11.38 4.19 4.22
N THR A 365 -10.53 3.88 5.19
CA THR A 365 -10.98 3.47 6.53
C THR A 365 -10.10 3.98 7.67
N GLY A 366 -10.75 4.40 8.76
CA GLY A 366 -10.10 4.90 9.96
C GLY A 366 -9.95 6.43 9.98
N PRO A 367 -9.66 7.01 11.16
CA PRO A 367 -9.43 8.45 11.31
C PRO A 367 -8.21 8.90 10.51
N ASP A 368 -8.20 10.19 10.16
CA ASP A 368 -7.14 10.89 9.43
C ASP A 368 -6.74 10.23 8.08
N SER A 369 -7.54 9.28 7.60
CA SER A 369 -7.32 8.56 6.35
C SER A 369 -8.23 9.14 5.26
N GLY A 370 -7.66 9.54 4.12
CA GLY A 370 -8.45 10.34 3.19
C GLY A 370 -7.75 10.90 1.95
N LEU A 371 -8.55 11.65 1.18
CA LEU A 371 -8.14 12.45 0.03
C LEU A 371 -8.37 13.94 0.36
N PHE A 372 -7.36 14.78 0.13
CA PHE A 372 -7.36 16.17 0.57
C PHE A 372 -6.88 17.14 -0.54
N THR A 373 -7.67 18.16 -0.85
CA THR A 373 -7.32 19.26 -1.76
C THR A 373 -7.70 20.61 -1.14
N ASP A 374 -7.53 20.71 0.18
CA ASP A 374 -7.99 21.82 1.00
C ASP A 374 -7.24 23.12 0.68
N ALA A 375 -7.89 24.26 0.92
CA ALA A 375 -7.31 25.59 0.75
C ALA A 375 -7.30 26.38 2.06
N THR A 376 -6.12 26.61 2.63
CA THR A 376 -5.97 27.32 3.91
C THR A 376 -5.50 28.77 3.77
N SER A 377 -5.44 29.29 2.54
CA SER A 377 -4.80 30.57 2.19
C SER A 377 -5.56 31.27 1.05
N SER A 378 -4.91 32.12 0.26
CA SER A 378 -5.57 32.83 -0.86
C SER A 378 -5.64 32.03 -2.17
N GLY A 379 -4.92 30.90 -2.27
CA GLY A 379 -5.08 29.95 -3.37
C GLY A 379 -6.43 29.21 -3.30
N ALA A 380 -6.97 28.83 -4.44
CA ALA A 380 -8.17 27.98 -4.51
C ALA A 380 -7.83 26.50 -4.28
N GLY A 381 -8.79 25.74 -3.72
CA GLY A 381 -8.65 24.30 -3.53
C GLY A 381 -8.67 23.54 -4.85
N GLY A 382 -8.01 22.39 -4.89
CA GLY A 382 -8.05 21.48 -6.03
C GLY A 382 -9.32 20.64 -6.04
N ASN A 383 -9.62 19.98 -7.15
CA ASN A 383 -10.78 19.09 -7.26
C ASN A 383 -10.42 17.64 -6.86
N ILE A 384 -11.41 16.84 -6.47
CA ILE A 384 -11.24 15.40 -6.24
C ILE A 384 -12.17 14.62 -7.17
N THR A 385 -11.61 13.69 -7.95
CA THR A 385 -12.38 12.71 -8.73
C THR A 385 -12.03 11.30 -8.28
N LEU A 386 -13.06 10.54 -7.90
CA LEU A 386 -12.95 9.15 -7.46
C LEU A 386 -13.88 8.28 -8.29
N GLU A 387 -13.32 7.38 -9.12
CA GLU A 387 -14.09 6.44 -9.94
C GLU A 387 -13.74 4.99 -9.60
N ALA A 388 -14.76 4.19 -9.28
CA ALA A 388 -14.61 2.75 -9.09
C ALA A 388 -15.92 1.99 -9.29
N ARG A 389 -15.90 0.66 -9.27
CA ARG A 389 -17.16 -0.10 -9.16
C ARG A 389 -17.78 0.06 -7.77
N GLU A 390 -16.99 -0.09 -6.72
CA GLU A 390 -17.41 0.13 -5.33
C GLU A 390 -16.53 1.19 -4.65
N ILE A 391 -17.15 2.15 -3.97
CA ILE A 391 -16.47 3.15 -3.13
C ILE A 391 -16.98 2.99 -1.70
N GLN A 392 -16.07 2.74 -0.76
CA GLN A 392 -16.39 2.50 0.64
C GLN A 392 -15.59 3.44 1.56
N LEU A 393 -16.29 4.28 2.32
CA LEU A 393 -15.72 5.13 3.38
C LEU A 393 -16.17 4.60 4.75
N ARG A 394 -15.23 4.39 5.68
CA ARG A 394 -15.53 3.78 6.99
C ARG A 394 -14.76 4.42 8.14
N GLU A 395 -15.31 4.31 9.35
CA GLU A 395 -14.60 4.48 10.62
C GLU A 395 -13.85 5.83 10.78
N GLY A 396 -14.43 6.92 10.27
CA GLY A 396 -13.83 8.26 10.35
C GLY A 396 -13.07 8.71 9.11
N ALA A 397 -13.11 7.94 8.01
CA ALA A 397 -12.54 8.33 6.73
C ALA A 397 -13.10 9.67 6.19
N VAL A 398 -12.24 10.43 5.50
CA VAL A 398 -12.55 11.79 4.99
C VAL A 398 -12.20 11.93 3.51
N ILE A 399 -13.05 12.61 2.74
CA ILE A 399 -12.70 13.22 1.45
C ILE A 399 -12.97 14.72 1.59
N SER A 400 -11.95 15.56 1.42
CA SER A 400 -12.05 17.00 1.65
C SER A 400 -11.44 17.85 0.53
N ALA A 401 -12.22 18.80 0.04
CA ALA A 401 -11.78 19.90 -0.84
C ALA A 401 -12.17 21.26 -0.21
N THR A 402 -12.06 21.34 1.11
CA THR A 402 -12.58 22.41 1.97
C THR A 402 -11.70 23.66 1.88
N SER A 403 -12.30 24.85 1.79
CA SER A 403 -11.58 26.11 1.95
C SER A 403 -11.78 26.71 3.35
N THR A 404 -10.70 26.92 4.08
CA THR A 404 -10.67 27.78 5.28
C THR A 404 -10.02 29.14 5.01
N GLY A 405 -9.63 29.40 3.77
CA GLY A 405 -8.95 30.62 3.32
C GLY A 405 -9.85 31.59 2.56
N GLU A 406 -9.22 32.42 1.72
CA GLU A 406 -9.91 33.37 0.84
C GLU A 406 -10.25 32.77 -0.54
N GLY A 407 -9.56 31.69 -0.96
CA GLY A 407 -9.86 30.96 -2.19
C GLY A 407 -11.14 30.11 -2.08
N ASN A 408 -11.73 29.75 -3.22
CA ASN A 408 -12.91 28.88 -3.24
C ASN A 408 -12.54 27.43 -2.89
N ALA A 409 -13.52 26.68 -2.37
CA ALA A 409 -13.44 25.22 -2.20
C ALA A 409 -13.55 24.50 -3.56
N GLY A 410 -12.97 23.31 -3.67
CA GLY A 410 -12.90 22.54 -4.91
C GLY A 410 -14.04 21.52 -5.08
N ASP A 411 -14.39 21.18 -6.31
CA ASP A 411 -15.46 20.21 -6.59
C ASP A 411 -15.04 18.77 -6.24
N ILE A 412 -15.99 17.97 -5.73
CA ILE A 412 -15.81 16.54 -5.45
C ILE A 412 -16.75 15.73 -6.36
N THR A 413 -16.17 14.86 -7.19
CA THR A 413 -16.88 13.93 -8.08
C THR A 413 -16.62 12.49 -7.65
N LEU A 414 -17.69 11.75 -7.40
CA LEU A 414 -17.70 10.36 -6.93
C LEU A 414 -18.53 9.53 -7.90
N ILE A 415 -17.89 8.56 -8.55
CA ILE A 415 -18.50 7.70 -9.57
C ILE A 415 -18.35 6.25 -9.11
N ALA A 416 -19.41 5.70 -8.53
CA ALA A 416 -19.51 4.27 -8.24
C ALA A 416 -20.31 3.58 -9.36
N TRP A 417 -19.75 2.59 -10.07
CA TRP A 417 -20.55 1.87 -11.07
C TRP A 417 -21.59 0.92 -10.45
N ASP A 418 -21.47 0.60 -9.16
CA ASP A 418 -22.35 -0.30 -8.42
C ASP A 418 -22.81 0.38 -7.11
N THR A 419 -21.94 0.52 -6.11
CA THR A 419 -22.32 1.00 -4.77
C THR A 419 -21.34 2.04 -4.21
N PHE A 420 -21.88 3.14 -3.69
CA PHE A 420 -21.20 4.04 -2.76
C PHE A 420 -21.74 3.80 -1.35
N GLN A 421 -20.87 3.43 -0.42
CA GLN A 421 -21.21 3.28 1.00
C GLN A 421 -20.32 4.17 1.86
N SER A 422 -20.92 4.89 2.82
CA SER A 422 -20.21 5.72 3.78
C SER A 422 -20.75 5.45 5.18
N VAL A 423 -19.90 4.99 6.10
CA VAL A 423 -20.27 4.63 7.48
C VAL A 423 -19.40 5.38 8.49
N GLY A 424 -19.98 6.34 9.21
CA GLY A 424 -19.28 7.17 10.18
C GLY A 424 -18.19 8.04 9.56
N SER A 425 -18.43 8.57 8.36
CA SER A 425 -17.43 9.19 7.48
C SER A 425 -17.93 10.48 6.82
N ALA A 426 -17.01 11.27 6.26
CA ALA A 426 -17.31 12.61 5.74
C ALA A 426 -16.82 12.84 4.30
N VAL A 427 -17.65 13.49 3.50
CA VAL A 427 -17.28 14.10 2.21
C VAL A 427 -17.60 15.59 2.30
N THR A 428 -16.59 16.46 2.18
CA THR A 428 -16.74 17.90 2.45
C THR A 428 -16.03 18.79 1.43
N THR A 429 -16.78 19.72 0.85
CA THR A 429 -16.29 20.86 0.07
C THR A 429 -16.90 22.14 0.67
N ALA A 430 -16.81 22.25 1.99
CA ALA A 430 -17.26 23.42 2.72
C ALA A 430 -16.32 24.61 2.47
N ALA A 431 -16.83 25.83 2.66
CA ALA A 431 -15.99 27.03 2.70
C ALA A 431 -16.25 27.83 3.98
N GLU A 432 -15.22 28.49 4.53
CA GLU A 432 -15.38 29.31 5.72
C GLU A 432 -15.99 30.68 5.40
N THR A 433 -15.54 31.32 4.31
CA THR A 433 -16.04 32.63 3.83
C THR A 433 -16.22 32.75 2.32
N ALA A 434 -15.53 31.89 1.54
CA ALA A 434 -15.56 31.87 0.07
C ALA A 434 -16.75 31.04 -0.47
N ASP A 435 -16.85 30.84 -1.77
CA ASP A 435 -17.87 29.94 -2.35
C ASP A 435 -17.50 28.47 -2.03
N GLY A 436 -18.52 27.66 -1.71
CA GLY A 436 -18.40 26.21 -1.56
C GLY A 436 -18.39 25.50 -2.91
N GLY A 437 -17.55 24.48 -3.06
CA GLY A 437 -17.55 23.60 -4.23
C GLY A 437 -18.72 22.61 -4.22
N ASN A 438 -18.92 21.92 -5.34
CA ASN A 438 -20.06 21.05 -5.58
C ASN A 438 -19.71 19.58 -5.27
N ILE A 439 -20.71 18.78 -4.88
CA ILE A 439 -20.58 17.32 -4.76
C ILE A 439 -21.43 16.66 -5.85
N HIS A 440 -20.80 15.89 -6.73
CA HIS A 440 -21.49 15.03 -7.69
C HIS A 440 -21.26 13.57 -7.32
N LEU A 441 -22.31 12.87 -6.89
CA LEU A 441 -22.28 11.46 -6.53
C LEU A 441 -23.20 10.66 -7.45
N THR A 442 -22.65 9.70 -8.18
CA THR A 442 -23.40 8.73 -8.98
C THR A 442 -23.12 7.32 -8.45
N ALA A 443 -24.15 6.49 -8.36
CA ALA A 443 -23.98 5.06 -8.08
C ALA A 443 -24.91 4.21 -8.95
N GLY A 444 -24.41 3.17 -9.62
CA GLY A 444 -25.28 2.37 -10.50
C GLY A 444 -26.48 1.73 -9.76
N PHE A 445 -26.27 1.30 -8.53
CA PHE A 445 -27.27 0.62 -7.70
C PHE A 445 -27.59 1.39 -6.42
N LEU A 446 -26.61 1.64 -5.53
CA LEU A 446 -26.88 2.08 -4.15
C LEU A 446 -25.97 3.22 -3.70
N VAL A 447 -26.57 4.24 -3.08
CA VAL A 447 -25.91 5.17 -2.15
C VAL A 447 -26.43 4.88 -0.74
N ASP A 448 -25.54 4.46 0.16
CA ASP A 448 -25.84 4.10 1.54
C ASP A 448 -25.01 4.94 2.51
N LEU A 449 -25.67 5.85 3.24
CA LEU A 449 -25.04 6.73 4.23
C LEU A 449 -25.55 6.36 5.64
N VAL A 450 -24.63 5.98 6.53
CA VAL A 450 -24.91 5.60 7.92
C VAL A 450 -24.00 6.41 8.85
N ASP A 451 -24.56 7.20 9.78
CA ASP A 451 -23.81 8.11 10.66
C ASP A 451 -22.87 9.09 9.90
N SER A 452 -23.18 9.42 8.65
CA SER A 452 -22.26 10.06 7.70
C SER A 452 -22.70 11.45 7.21
N GLN A 453 -21.75 12.23 6.68
CA GLN A 453 -21.95 13.61 6.27
C GLN A 453 -21.48 13.88 4.83
N LEU A 454 -22.35 14.47 4.00
CA LEU A 454 -22.03 15.06 2.69
C LEU A 454 -22.28 16.57 2.77
N THR A 455 -21.23 17.40 2.69
CA THR A 455 -21.32 18.84 3.02
C THR A 455 -20.66 19.74 1.98
N ALA A 456 -21.43 20.66 1.41
CA ALA A 456 -21.01 21.73 0.51
C ALA A 456 -21.32 23.13 1.12
N THR A 457 -21.29 23.22 2.45
CA THR A 457 -21.79 24.37 3.22
C THR A 457 -20.79 25.51 3.32
N VAL A 458 -21.27 26.75 3.18
CA VAL A 458 -20.52 27.96 3.54
C VAL A 458 -20.84 28.37 4.98
N ARG A 459 -19.84 28.33 5.88
CA ARG A 459 -20.03 28.51 7.33
C ARG A 459 -20.25 29.96 7.76
N SER A 460 -19.62 30.92 7.08
CA SER A 460 -19.71 32.35 7.37
C SER A 460 -19.52 33.20 6.11
N GLY A 461 -19.45 34.53 6.22
CA GLY A 461 -19.26 35.40 5.05
C GLY A 461 -20.45 35.42 4.08
N GLU A 462 -20.22 35.89 2.85
CA GLU A 462 -21.23 36.08 1.79
C GLU A 462 -21.15 35.03 0.67
N GLY A 463 -20.28 34.02 0.80
CA GLY A 463 -20.12 32.93 -0.17
C GLY A 463 -21.37 32.07 -0.37
N GLN A 464 -21.48 31.48 -1.56
CA GLN A 464 -22.59 30.64 -1.99
C GLN A 464 -22.40 29.19 -1.56
N GLY A 465 -23.45 28.56 -1.02
CA GLY A 465 -23.49 27.12 -0.78
C GLY A 465 -23.33 26.34 -2.08
N GLY A 466 -22.47 25.32 -2.07
CA GLY A 466 -22.23 24.47 -3.23
C GLY A 466 -23.40 23.51 -3.51
N ASN A 467 -23.54 23.05 -4.74
CA ASN A 467 -24.64 22.16 -5.13
C ASN A 467 -24.28 20.69 -4.86
N ILE A 468 -25.28 19.87 -4.50
CA ILE A 468 -25.12 18.43 -4.33
C ILE A 468 -26.06 17.71 -5.28
N THR A 469 -25.52 16.84 -6.13
CA THR A 469 -26.31 15.95 -6.99
C THR A 469 -26.03 14.50 -6.62
N ILE A 470 -27.09 13.72 -6.39
CA ILE A 470 -27.04 12.29 -6.08
C ILE A 470 -27.94 11.54 -7.08
N ASP A 471 -27.38 10.59 -7.83
CA ASP A 471 -28.10 9.85 -8.89
C ASP A 471 -27.81 8.32 -8.83
N PRO A 472 -28.56 7.55 -8.01
CA PRO A 472 -28.54 6.09 -8.05
C PRO A 472 -29.92 5.42 -8.12
N THR A 473 -29.97 4.10 -8.24
CA THR A 473 -31.26 3.37 -8.13
C THR A 473 -31.86 3.47 -6.72
N PHE A 474 -31.05 3.33 -5.67
CA PHE A 474 -31.44 3.38 -4.26
C PHE A 474 -30.62 4.40 -3.49
N VAL A 475 -31.28 5.20 -2.64
CA VAL A 475 -30.65 6.04 -1.61
C VAL A 475 -31.16 5.62 -0.24
N ILE A 476 -30.23 5.35 0.68
CA ILE A 476 -30.51 5.05 2.09
C ILE A 476 -29.73 6.04 2.96
N LEU A 477 -30.44 6.71 3.89
CA LEU A 477 -29.88 7.59 4.91
C LEU A 477 -30.28 7.10 6.30
N GLU A 478 -29.30 6.70 7.11
CA GLU A 478 -29.46 6.39 8.53
C GLU A 478 -28.59 7.37 9.35
N HIS A 479 -29.23 8.15 10.23
CA HIS A 479 -28.59 9.19 11.06
C HIS A 479 -27.58 10.08 10.31
N SER A 480 -27.87 10.42 9.04
CA SER A 480 -26.91 11.03 8.12
C SER A 480 -27.37 12.41 7.62
N ALA A 481 -26.41 13.27 7.25
CA ALA A 481 -26.69 14.64 6.83
C ALA A 481 -26.16 14.95 5.42
N ILE A 482 -27.01 15.54 4.58
CA ILE A 482 -26.65 16.12 3.28
C ILE A 482 -26.91 17.63 3.35
N ARG A 483 -25.84 18.43 3.29
CA ARG A 483 -25.91 19.89 3.53
C ARG A 483 -25.28 20.71 2.41
N ALA A 484 -26.06 21.65 1.88
CA ALA A 484 -25.67 22.69 0.93
C ALA A 484 -26.01 24.08 1.53
N ASP A 485 -25.80 24.23 2.84
CA ASP A 485 -26.22 25.41 3.61
C ASP A 485 -25.30 26.62 3.33
N ALA A 486 -25.77 27.84 3.61
CA ALA A 486 -24.97 29.06 3.53
C ALA A 486 -25.28 30.02 4.69
N PHE A 487 -24.33 30.90 5.03
CA PHE A 487 -24.56 31.92 6.04
C PHE A 487 -25.11 33.23 5.45
N GLY A 488 -24.27 34.02 4.78
CA GLY A 488 -24.66 35.30 4.17
C GLY A 488 -25.13 35.18 2.72
N GLY A 489 -24.49 34.31 1.94
CA GLY A 489 -24.82 34.07 0.54
C GLY A 489 -26.05 33.17 0.34
N PRO A 490 -26.50 33.00 -0.92
CA PRO A 490 -27.48 31.98 -1.28
C PRO A 490 -27.07 30.57 -0.84
N GLY A 491 -28.04 29.78 -0.37
CA GLY A 491 -27.86 28.33 -0.20
C GLY A 491 -27.74 27.62 -1.55
N GLY A 492 -27.10 26.46 -1.57
CA GLY A 492 -26.89 25.67 -2.79
C GLY A 492 -28.15 24.94 -3.25
N ASN A 493 -28.03 24.01 -4.20
CA ASN A 493 -29.14 23.18 -4.63
C ASN A 493 -28.81 21.70 -4.43
N ILE A 494 -29.69 20.97 -3.75
CA ILE A 494 -29.61 19.53 -3.57
C ILE A 494 -30.60 18.87 -4.52
N ARG A 495 -30.12 18.03 -5.43
CA ARG A 495 -30.94 17.22 -6.33
C ARG A 495 -30.63 15.75 -6.14
N ILE A 496 -31.62 14.99 -5.67
CA ILE A 496 -31.53 13.54 -5.49
C ILE A 496 -32.49 12.91 -6.50
N VAL A 497 -31.96 12.07 -7.40
CA VAL A 497 -32.74 11.29 -8.37
C VAL A 497 -32.57 9.82 -7.99
N ALA A 498 -33.66 9.13 -7.67
CA ALA A 498 -33.63 7.71 -7.33
C ALA A 498 -34.97 7.01 -7.53
N ASP A 499 -34.97 5.70 -7.80
CA ASP A 499 -36.21 4.91 -7.82
C ASP A 499 -36.76 4.72 -6.39
N VAL A 500 -35.88 4.68 -5.39
CA VAL A 500 -36.23 4.57 -3.96
C VAL A 500 -35.34 5.46 -3.11
N PHE A 501 -35.96 6.31 -2.28
CA PHE A 501 -35.30 7.13 -1.27
C PHE A 501 -35.83 6.75 0.12
N LEU A 502 -34.96 6.24 0.99
CA LEU A 502 -35.25 5.91 2.39
C LEU A 502 -34.41 6.80 3.29
N ALA A 503 -35.03 7.49 4.24
CA ALA A 503 -34.33 8.26 5.25
C ALA A 503 -34.91 7.98 6.65
N SER A 504 -34.02 7.81 7.62
CA SER A 504 -34.38 7.76 9.03
C SER A 504 -34.93 9.11 9.51
N PRO A 505 -35.79 9.18 10.56
CA PRO A 505 -36.45 10.42 10.99
C PRO A 505 -35.49 11.52 11.50
N ASP A 506 -34.26 11.13 11.79
CA ASP A 506 -33.14 11.91 12.31
C ASP A 506 -32.08 12.24 11.24
N SER A 507 -32.21 11.72 10.01
CA SER A 507 -31.41 12.16 8.88
C SER A 507 -31.89 13.51 8.33
N GLU A 508 -30.96 14.35 7.85
CA GLU A 508 -31.26 15.72 7.41
C GLU A 508 -30.78 15.98 5.97
N VAL A 509 -31.62 16.67 5.19
CA VAL A 509 -31.26 17.21 3.88
C VAL A 509 -31.59 18.69 3.86
N SER A 510 -30.57 19.55 3.84
CA SER A 510 -30.73 21.01 4.00
C SER A 510 -29.89 21.80 3.00
N ALA A 511 -30.52 22.78 2.35
CA ALA A 511 -29.89 23.72 1.41
C ALA A 511 -30.19 25.17 1.84
N SER A 512 -30.19 25.42 3.15
CA SER A 512 -30.72 26.64 3.74
C SER A 512 -29.75 27.82 3.62
N SER A 513 -30.26 29.04 3.77
CA SER A 513 -29.42 30.21 4.03
C SER A 513 -29.90 30.96 5.28
N THR A 514 -28.95 31.49 6.06
CA THR A 514 -29.26 32.22 7.31
C THR A 514 -29.69 33.66 7.04
N LEU A 515 -28.97 34.38 6.19
CA LEU A 515 -29.22 35.79 5.84
C LEU A 515 -29.53 35.99 4.34
N GLY A 516 -29.14 35.03 3.51
CA GLY A 516 -29.33 35.06 2.06
C GLY A 516 -30.61 34.39 1.57
N ILE A 517 -30.60 33.97 0.32
CA ILE A 517 -31.73 33.29 -0.33
C ILE A 517 -31.65 31.79 -0.02
N GLN A 518 -32.78 31.18 0.35
CA GLN A 518 -32.87 29.74 0.55
C GLN A 518 -32.59 29.00 -0.76
N GLY A 519 -31.73 27.98 -0.69
CA GLY A 519 -31.50 27.04 -1.77
C GLY A 519 -32.68 26.10 -2.01
N THR A 520 -32.52 25.16 -2.94
CA THR A 520 -33.57 24.18 -3.27
C THR A 520 -33.18 22.76 -2.87
N VAL A 521 -34.18 21.97 -2.45
CA VAL A 521 -34.04 20.52 -2.22
C VAL A 521 -35.08 19.84 -3.10
N GLU A 522 -34.63 19.15 -4.13
CA GLU A 522 -35.46 18.37 -5.06
C GLU A 522 -35.14 16.88 -4.90
N ILE A 523 -36.10 16.10 -4.42
CA ILE A 523 -36.00 14.64 -4.33
C ILE A 523 -36.98 14.03 -5.32
N GLN A 524 -36.45 13.54 -6.44
CA GLN A 524 -37.17 12.81 -7.47
C GLN A 524 -37.14 11.31 -7.16
N ALA A 525 -38.06 10.87 -6.30
CA ALA A 525 -38.34 9.46 -6.08
C ALA A 525 -39.86 9.18 -6.12
N PRO A 526 -40.34 8.17 -6.87
CA PRO A 526 -41.75 7.80 -6.86
C PRO A 526 -42.17 7.33 -5.47
N MET A 527 -43.40 7.65 -5.05
CA MET A 527 -43.93 7.26 -3.73
C MET A 527 -44.12 5.73 -3.63
N THR A 528 -43.05 5.03 -3.27
CA THR A 528 -43.11 3.63 -2.82
C THR A 528 -43.83 3.56 -1.49
N ASN A 529 -45.11 3.16 -1.53
CA ASN A 529 -45.97 3.09 -0.35
C ASN A 529 -45.61 1.89 0.55
N LEU A 530 -44.58 2.05 1.38
CA LEU A 530 -44.10 1.06 2.34
C LEU A 530 -45.15 0.67 3.40
N SER A 531 -46.18 1.48 3.59
CA SER A 531 -47.33 1.18 4.45
C SER A 531 -48.10 -0.09 4.02
N GLY A 532 -47.90 -0.56 2.78
CA GLY A 532 -48.47 -1.83 2.28
C GLY A 532 -47.60 -3.07 2.57
N THR A 533 -46.32 -2.91 2.91
CA THR A 533 -45.33 -3.99 3.11
C THR A 533 -44.83 -4.14 4.54
N LEU A 534 -45.06 -3.15 5.40
CA LEU A 534 -44.91 -3.29 6.85
C LEU A 534 -46.03 -4.18 7.44
N ALA A 535 -45.97 -5.48 7.13
CA ALA A 535 -46.70 -6.48 7.90
C ALA A 535 -46.17 -6.42 9.34
N PRO A 536 -47.02 -6.14 10.36
CA PRO A 536 -46.56 -6.18 11.73
C PRO A 536 -46.10 -7.61 12.04
N LEU A 537 -44.84 -7.77 12.47
CA LEU A 537 -44.35 -9.05 12.97
C LEU A 537 -45.35 -9.55 14.03
N PRO A 538 -45.95 -10.74 13.85
CA PRO A 538 -47.05 -11.16 14.70
C PRO A 538 -46.56 -11.31 16.13
N GLN A 539 -47.07 -10.44 17.03
CA GLN A 539 -46.75 -10.45 18.47
C GLN A 539 -47.25 -11.70 19.22
N VAL A 540 -47.78 -12.69 18.49
CA VAL A 540 -48.08 -14.02 19.01
C VAL A 540 -46.77 -14.81 19.03
N PHE A 541 -46.03 -14.72 20.14
CA PHE A 541 -45.03 -15.73 20.46
C PHE A 541 -45.70 -17.11 20.39
N VAL A 542 -45.16 -18.01 19.56
CA VAL A 542 -45.61 -19.40 19.56
C VAL A 542 -45.38 -19.95 20.96
N SER A 543 -46.47 -20.29 21.66
CA SER A 543 -46.38 -20.87 23.00
C SER A 543 -45.45 -22.09 22.94
N ALA A 544 -44.36 -22.07 23.71
CA ALA A 544 -43.50 -23.24 23.86
C ALA A 544 -44.29 -24.46 24.35
N GLY A 545 -45.38 -24.23 25.11
CA GLY A 545 -46.32 -25.27 25.51
C GLY A 545 -47.09 -25.91 24.36
N ALA A 546 -47.30 -25.23 23.23
CA ALA A 546 -47.91 -25.80 22.03
C ALA A 546 -46.92 -26.63 21.20
N LEU A 547 -45.67 -26.16 21.08
CA LEU A 547 -44.59 -26.90 20.38
C LEU A 547 -44.11 -28.16 21.14
N LEU A 548 -44.36 -28.24 22.45
CA LEU A 548 -43.95 -29.38 23.29
C LEU A 548 -45.02 -30.48 23.44
N GLN A 549 -46.26 -30.29 22.98
CA GLN A 549 -47.35 -31.24 23.23
C GLN A 549 -47.34 -32.48 22.33
N GLU A 550 -46.84 -32.40 21.09
CA GLU A 550 -46.89 -33.53 20.15
C GLU A 550 -45.73 -34.55 20.24
N PRO A 551 -44.47 -34.22 20.59
CA PRO A 551 -43.40 -35.22 20.68
C PRO A 551 -43.54 -36.17 21.88
N CYS A 552 -44.02 -35.68 23.03
CA CYS A 552 -44.06 -36.45 24.28
C CYS A 552 -45.24 -37.42 24.36
N ALA A 553 -46.41 -37.05 23.82
CA ALA A 553 -47.58 -37.94 23.78
C ALA A 553 -47.38 -39.15 22.86
N VAL A 554 -46.55 -39.02 21.81
CA VAL A 554 -46.23 -40.11 20.88
C VAL A 554 -45.16 -41.05 21.45
N ARG A 555 -44.12 -40.54 22.14
CA ARG A 555 -43.09 -41.38 22.77
C ARG A 555 -43.61 -42.29 23.88
N LEU A 556 -44.66 -41.90 24.60
CA LEU A 556 -45.23 -42.70 25.69
C LEU A 556 -46.00 -43.96 25.26
N ARG A 557 -46.31 -44.14 23.97
CA ARG A 557 -46.92 -45.39 23.45
C ARG A 557 -45.90 -46.52 23.19
N GLY A 558 -44.59 -46.23 23.23
CA GLY A 558 -43.52 -47.18 22.89
C GLY A 558 -42.93 -47.99 24.06
N GLY A 559 -43.29 -47.68 25.31
CA GLY A 559 -42.94 -48.53 26.46
C GLY A 559 -41.47 -48.56 26.92
N GLN A 560 -40.58 -47.70 26.40
CA GLN A 560 -39.22 -47.55 26.94
C GLN A 560 -38.83 -46.08 27.10
N THR A 561 -38.42 -45.71 28.33
CA THR A 561 -37.86 -44.39 28.66
C THR A 561 -36.57 -44.58 29.45
N SER A 562 -35.44 -44.12 28.91
CA SER A 562 -34.19 -44.04 29.67
C SER A 562 -34.28 -42.90 30.68
N SER A 563 -34.11 -43.19 31.97
CA SER A 563 -34.09 -42.18 33.03
C SER A 563 -32.65 -41.78 33.38
N LEU A 564 -32.30 -40.50 33.21
CA LEU A 564 -31.07 -39.96 33.79
C LEU A 564 -31.31 -39.64 35.27
N VAL A 565 -30.73 -40.43 36.17
CA VAL A 565 -30.83 -40.20 37.63
C VAL A 565 -29.62 -39.39 38.07
N PHE A 566 -29.83 -38.09 38.33
CA PHE A 566 -28.79 -37.22 38.89
C PHE A 566 -28.55 -37.56 40.37
N ARG A 567 -27.60 -38.46 40.64
CA ARG A 567 -27.13 -38.74 42.02
C ARG A 567 -26.22 -37.61 42.50
N GLY A 568 -26.82 -36.52 42.94
CA GLY A 568 -26.11 -35.42 43.56
C GLY A 568 -25.35 -35.88 44.81
N ARG A 569 -24.03 -35.64 44.83
CA ARG A 569 -23.23 -35.49 46.04
C ARG A 569 -22.51 -34.15 45.95
N GLU A 570 -22.49 -33.43 47.06
CA GLU A 570 -21.70 -32.21 47.28
C GLU A 570 -22.14 -30.98 46.46
N GLY A 571 -23.43 -30.66 46.55
CA GLY A 571 -23.91 -29.31 46.28
C GLY A 571 -23.58 -28.39 47.46
N LEU A 572 -22.91 -27.27 47.17
CA LEU A 572 -22.81 -26.13 48.10
C LEU A 572 -24.22 -25.57 48.39
N PRO A 573 -24.48 -25.02 49.58
CA PRO A 573 -25.77 -24.42 49.89
C PRO A 573 -26.05 -23.25 48.94
N LEU A 574 -27.30 -23.13 48.49
CA LEU A 574 -27.73 -22.15 47.49
C LEU A 574 -27.66 -20.68 47.97
N GLU A 575 -27.40 -20.46 49.27
CA GLU A 575 -27.27 -19.13 49.87
C GLU A 575 -26.04 -19.07 50.82
N PRO A 576 -25.27 -17.97 50.83
CA PRO A 576 -24.12 -17.82 51.73
C PRO A 576 -24.52 -17.92 53.21
N GLY A 577 -23.97 -18.92 53.91
CA GLY A 577 -24.27 -19.19 55.33
C GLY A 577 -25.25 -20.33 55.58
N GLY A 578 -25.80 -20.97 54.54
CA GLY A 578 -26.66 -22.15 54.67
C GLY A 578 -25.97 -23.35 55.32
N VAL A 579 -26.74 -24.14 56.09
CA VAL A 579 -26.22 -25.30 56.84
C VAL A 579 -26.06 -26.52 55.92
N LEU A 580 -24.89 -27.18 55.97
CA LEU A 580 -24.62 -28.39 55.19
C LEU A 580 -25.31 -29.63 55.79
N PRO A 581 -26.02 -30.46 54.99
CA PRO A 581 -26.63 -31.70 55.48
C PRO A 581 -25.57 -32.78 55.75
N SER A 582 -25.67 -33.43 56.91
CA SER A 582 -24.76 -34.49 57.35
C SER A 582 -24.98 -35.82 56.59
N PRO A 583 -23.95 -36.67 56.42
CA PRO A 583 -24.10 -37.96 55.76
C PRO A 583 -24.85 -38.96 56.64
N LEU A 584 -25.85 -39.64 56.07
CA LEU A 584 -26.52 -40.77 56.71
C LEU A 584 -25.79 -42.09 56.40
N GLU A 585 -25.24 -42.71 57.44
CA GLU A 585 -24.83 -44.12 57.40
C GLU A 585 -26.06 -45.05 57.27
N GLY A 586 -25.85 -46.21 56.67
CA GLY A 586 -26.93 -47.03 56.13
C GLY A 586 -27.61 -47.99 57.12
N VAL A 587 -28.79 -48.47 56.72
CA VAL A 587 -29.44 -49.69 57.25
C VAL A 587 -30.01 -50.46 56.05
N GLY A 588 -29.82 -51.78 56.02
CA GLY A 588 -30.27 -52.66 54.92
C GLY A 588 -31.34 -53.67 55.33
N THR A 589 -31.95 -54.33 54.33
CA THR A 589 -32.71 -55.60 54.35
C THR A 589 -33.13 -55.88 52.88
N VAL A 590 -32.71 -56.96 52.18
CA VAL A 590 -33.13 -58.39 52.29
C VAL A 590 -34.66 -58.52 52.16
N SER A 591 -35.30 -59.20 51.20
CA SER A 591 -34.97 -60.24 50.17
C SER A 591 -36.00 -60.14 48.99
N ARG A 592 -36.06 -60.92 47.88
CA ARG A 592 -35.77 -62.35 47.63
C ARG A 592 -35.65 -62.69 46.10
N SER A 593 -35.10 -63.86 45.78
CA SER A 593 -34.76 -64.49 44.47
C SER A 593 -35.86 -64.55 43.40
N LEU A 594 -35.55 -64.62 42.09
CA LEU A 594 -35.14 -65.83 41.31
C LEU A 594 -34.40 -65.39 40.01
N ALA A 595 -33.16 -65.84 39.76
CA ALA A 595 -32.75 -66.99 38.92
C ALA A 595 -33.03 -66.82 37.40
N GLY A 596 -32.08 -66.99 36.48
CA GLY A 596 -30.66 -67.42 36.59
C GLY A 596 -29.87 -67.20 35.27
N GLU A 597 -28.72 -67.86 35.17
CA GLU A 597 -27.69 -67.91 34.09
C GLU A 597 -28.11 -67.66 32.60
N ALA A 598 -27.24 -67.26 31.66
CA ALA A 598 -25.76 -67.40 31.60
C ALA A 598 -25.02 -66.34 30.72
N GLU A 599 -23.75 -66.14 31.05
CA GLU A 599 -22.59 -65.73 30.19
C GLU A 599 -22.28 -66.79 29.08
N PRO A 600 -21.24 -66.68 28.18
CA PRO A 600 -20.07 -65.77 28.18
C PRO A 600 -19.52 -65.24 26.80
N ARG A 601 -18.46 -64.38 26.90
CA ARG A 601 -17.21 -64.32 26.07
C ARG A 601 -17.22 -63.78 24.62
N GLU A 602 -16.43 -62.73 24.34
CA GLU A 602 -15.08 -62.70 23.68
C GLU A 602 -15.13 -62.74 22.13
N ALA A 603 -14.25 -62.06 21.35
CA ALA A 603 -13.27 -61.00 21.61
C ALA A 603 -12.75 -60.38 20.28
N LEU A 604 -12.16 -59.16 20.38
CA LEU A 604 -10.93 -58.67 19.72
C LEU A 604 -10.70 -58.69 18.17
N LEU A 605 -10.17 -57.54 17.70
CA LEU A 605 -9.13 -57.30 16.65
C LEU A 605 -9.49 -57.15 15.14
N GLY A 606 -8.65 -56.33 14.45
CA GLY A 606 -8.55 -56.12 12.98
C GLY A 606 -9.38 -54.93 12.46
N TRP A 607 -8.85 -53.78 11.99
CA TRP A 607 -7.84 -53.48 10.94
C TRP A 607 -8.25 -53.96 9.54
N GLU A 608 -8.64 -53.05 8.63
CA GLU A 608 -7.85 -52.65 7.44
C GLU A 608 -8.55 -51.54 6.61
N GLU A 609 -7.78 -50.85 5.77
CA GLU A 609 -8.21 -49.77 4.87
C GLU A 609 -8.63 -50.25 3.47
N SER A 610 -8.93 -49.29 2.58
CA SER A 610 -9.25 -49.40 1.15
C SER A 610 -10.68 -49.87 0.79
N GLY A 611 -11.32 -49.36 -0.27
CA GLY A 611 -10.95 -48.22 -1.13
C GLY A 611 -11.77 -48.18 -2.43
N LEU A 612 -12.15 -46.97 -2.86
CA LEU A 612 -12.68 -46.59 -4.20
C LEU A 612 -14.03 -47.19 -4.64
N GLY A 613 -14.94 -46.34 -5.17
CA GLY A 613 -16.11 -46.84 -5.91
C GLY A 613 -17.28 -45.89 -6.23
N PHE A 614 -17.08 -44.95 -7.16
CA PHE A 614 -18.10 -44.33 -8.04
C PHE A 614 -19.21 -43.41 -7.49
N THR A 615 -19.49 -42.38 -8.30
CA THR A 615 -20.58 -41.40 -8.27
C THR A 615 -21.79 -41.90 -9.11
N PRO A 616 -22.81 -41.06 -9.39
CA PRO A 616 -23.76 -40.40 -8.48
C PRO A 616 -25.21 -40.85 -8.76
N VAL A 617 -26.15 -40.67 -7.82
CA VAL A 617 -27.59 -40.81 -8.09
C VAL A 617 -28.37 -39.65 -7.49
N ALA A 618 -29.01 -38.87 -8.35
CA ALA A 618 -30.06 -37.94 -7.97
C ALA A 618 -31.40 -38.69 -7.87
N LEU A 619 -32.20 -38.41 -6.85
CA LEU A 619 -33.65 -38.60 -6.90
C LEU A 619 -34.34 -37.54 -6.02
N ALA A 620 -35.39 -36.94 -6.59
CA ALA A 620 -36.16 -35.87 -5.98
C ALA A 620 -37.38 -36.41 -5.20
N SER A 621 -38.31 -35.52 -4.87
CA SER A 621 -39.49 -35.67 -4.00
C SER A 621 -39.14 -35.73 -2.50
N GLY A 622 -39.75 -34.94 -1.60
CA GLY A 622 -40.88 -34.02 -1.77
C GLY A 622 -42.13 -34.57 -1.10
N CYS A 623 -42.40 -34.11 0.11
CA CYS A 623 -43.70 -34.24 0.76
C CYS A 623 -43.95 -33.02 1.63
N THR A 624 -44.91 -32.20 1.20
CA THR A 624 -45.63 -31.27 2.08
C THR A 624 -46.47 -32.05 3.10
N LYS A 625 -46.51 -31.54 4.33
CA LYS A 625 -47.73 -31.45 5.12
C LYS A 625 -47.63 -30.36 6.17
#